data_AF-A0A820KGL2-F1
#
_entry.id   AF-A0A820KGL2-F1
#
_cell.length_a   1.000
_cell.length_b   1.000
_cell.length_c   1.000
_cell.angle_alpha   90.00
_cell.angle_beta   90.00
_cell.angle_gamma   90.00
#
_symmetry.space_group_name_H-M   'P 1'
#
loop_
_entity.id
_entity.type
_entity.pdbx_description
1 polymer ?
#
loop_
_entity_poly.entity_id
_entity_poly.type
_entity_poly.pdbx_seq_one_letter_code
_entity_poly.pdbx_strand_id
1 'polypeptide(L)'
;MRVDEALRIYLSEFRLPGEAPLISALLEHFAARWRECNNFQLANNDAAFGLSYACIMLNTDQHNTNVRRQSSPMTVEDFKRNLSKMNNNENFDDGMLTEIYNAIKSDEILLPAEHTGRVRESYLWKLMLKRTVTTGEKFLHVPTGAYNHDI
;
A
#
# COMPACT_ATOMS: atom_id res chain seq x y z
N MET A 1 -4.08 7.74 -11.79
CA MET A 1 -3.17 6.81 -11.07
C MET A 1 -4.03 5.68 -10.54
N ARG A 2 -3.66 4.43 -10.78
CA ARG A 2 -4.50 3.32 -10.33
C ARG A 2 -4.55 3.28 -8.79
N VAL A 3 -5.56 2.60 -8.26
CA VAL A 3 -5.79 2.55 -6.81
C VAL A 3 -4.63 1.88 -6.07
N ASP A 4 -4.04 0.81 -6.62
CA ASP A 4 -2.92 0.08 -6.05
C ASP A 4 -1.65 0.92 -5.96
N GLU A 5 -1.36 1.70 -7.01
CA GLU A 5 -0.21 2.61 -7.07
C GLU A 5 -0.37 3.73 -6.03
N ALA A 6 -1.56 4.34 -5.98
CA ALA A 6 -1.86 5.39 -5.03
C ALA A 6 -1.81 4.89 -3.59
N LEU A 7 -2.35 3.69 -3.35
CA LEU A 7 -2.36 3.05 -2.04
C LEU A 7 -0.94 2.71 -1.58
N ARG A 8 -0.08 2.24 -2.48
CA ARG A 8 1.33 2.00 -2.20
C ARG A 8 2.06 3.27 -1.76
N ILE A 9 1.83 4.39 -2.46
CA ILE A 9 2.40 5.68 -2.05
C ILE A 9 1.85 6.08 -0.69
N TYR A 10 0.54 6.01 -0.51
CA TYR A 10 -0.14 6.42 0.71
C TYR A 10 0.37 5.65 1.95
N LEU A 11 0.41 4.32 1.87
CA LEU A 11 0.87 3.45 2.97
C LEU A 11 2.38 3.50 3.19
N SER A 12 3.15 4.01 2.23
CA SER A 12 4.59 4.17 2.39
C SER A 12 4.97 5.33 3.30
N GLU A 13 4.06 6.26 3.60
CA GLU A 13 4.40 7.51 4.32
C GLU A 13 4.24 7.40 5.85
N PHE A 14 3.54 6.37 6.36
CA PHE A 14 3.30 6.20 7.80
C PHE A 14 3.23 4.73 8.23
N ARG A 15 3.33 4.49 9.55
CA ARG A 15 3.05 3.17 10.12
C ARG A 15 1.54 2.95 10.15
N LEU A 16 1.05 1.85 9.56
CA LEU A 16 -0.34 1.46 9.77
C LEU A 16 -0.59 1.14 11.25
N PRO A 17 -1.69 1.63 11.84
CA PRO A 17 -2.14 1.19 13.15
C PRO A 17 -2.52 -0.29 13.12
N GLY A 18 -2.26 -1.04 14.20
CA GLY A 18 -2.63 -2.46 14.28
C GLY A 18 -4.11 -2.72 14.56
N GLU A 19 -4.88 -1.68 14.90
CA GLU A 19 -6.30 -1.79 15.24
C GLU A 19 -7.17 -1.68 13.98
N ALA A 20 -8.02 -2.69 13.74
CA ALA A 20 -8.88 -2.75 12.55
C ALA A 20 -9.73 -1.47 12.33
N PRO A 21 -10.35 -0.85 13.36
CA PRO A 21 -11.11 0.40 13.18
C PRO A 21 -10.26 1.60 12.72
N LEU A 22 -8.98 1.62 13.06
CA LEU A 22 -8.08 2.70 12.64
C LEU A 22 -7.64 2.50 11.19
N ILE A 23 -7.41 1.26 10.77
CA ILE A 23 -7.12 0.92 9.36
C ILE A 23 -8.33 1.31 8.48
N SER A 24 -9.55 0.99 8.90
CA SER A 24 -10.75 1.34 8.14
C SER A 24 -10.92 2.85 8.02
N ALA A 25 -10.80 3.60 9.12
CA ALA A 25 -10.91 5.06 9.08
C ALA A 25 -9.88 5.68 8.12
N LEU A 26 -8.65 5.17 8.12
CA LEU A 26 -7.57 5.68 7.30
C LEU A 26 -7.81 5.38 5.80
N LEU A 27 -8.36 4.21 5.49
CA LEU A 27 -8.78 3.86 4.13
C LEU A 27 -9.99 4.63 3.64
N GLU A 28 -10.93 5.00 4.50
CA GLU A 28 -12.07 5.85 4.13
C GLU A 28 -11.59 7.22 3.62
N HIS A 29 -10.65 7.84 4.35
CA HIS A 29 -10.04 9.12 3.95
C HIS A 29 -9.26 8.98 2.63
N PHE A 30 -8.50 7.88 2.48
CA PHE A 30 -7.82 7.57 1.22
C PHE A 30 -8.79 7.42 0.06
N ALA A 31 -9.85 6.64 0.22
CA ALA A 31 -10.82 6.34 -0.83
C ALA A 31 -11.53 7.61 -1.30
N ALA A 32 -11.97 8.47 -0.37
CA ALA A 32 -12.57 9.75 -0.69
C ALA A 32 -11.59 10.63 -1.50
N ARG A 33 -10.35 10.76 -1.02
CA ARG A 33 -9.33 11.59 -1.68
C ARG A 33 -8.90 11.05 -3.03
N TRP A 34 -8.77 9.73 -3.17
CA TRP A 34 -8.41 9.09 -4.43
C TRP A 34 -9.49 9.32 -5.48
N ARG A 35 -10.77 9.24 -5.12
CA ARG A 35 -11.88 9.51 -6.07
C ARG A 35 -11.87 10.95 -6.57
N GLU A 36 -11.67 11.93 -5.69
CA GLU A 36 -11.54 13.34 -6.07
C GLU A 36 -10.39 13.56 -7.07
N CYS A 37 -9.24 12.93 -6.82
CA CYS A 37 -8.05 13.06 -7.66
C CYS A 37 -8.14 12.27 -8.99
N ASN A 38 -9.04 11.31 -9.12
CA ASN A 38 -9.20 10.45 -10.30
C ASN A 38 -10.58 10.63 -10.95
N ASN A 39 -11.13 11.85 -10.92
CA ASN A 39 -12.38 12.22 -11.62
C ASN A 39 -13.58 11.32 -11.32
N PHE A 40 -13.68 10.80 -10.09
CA PHE A 40 -14.78 9.95 -9.65
C PHE A 40 -15.03 8.71 -10.54
N GLN A 41 -13.95 8.09 -11.05
CA GLN A 41 -14.01 6.88 -11.90
C GLN A 41 -14.81 5.71 -11.31
N LEU A 42 -14.84 5.57 -9.97
CA LEU A 42 -15.65 4.56 -9.28
C LEU A 42 -16.99 5.13 -8.82
N ALA A 43 -18.02 4.28 -8.73
CA ALA A 43 -19.41 4.72 -8.52
C ALA A 43 -19.63 5.52 -7.22
N ASN A 44 -19.05 5.07 -6.11
CA ASN A 44 -19.19 5.72 -4.80
C ASN A 44 -17.93 5.52 -3.92
N ASN A 45 -17.92 6.15 -2.75
CA ASN A 45 -16.79 6.03 -1.81
C ASN A 45 -16.66 4.60 -1.29
N ASP A 46 -17.77 3.90 -1.10
CA ASP A 46 -17.78 2.50 -0.61
C ASP A 46 -17.09 1.55 -1.60
N ALA A 47 -17.28 1.76 -2.90
CA ALA A 47 -16.61 0.99 -3.95
C ALA A 47 -15.10 1.22 -3.94
N ALA A 48 -14.66 2.48 -3.79
CA ALA A 48 -13.24 2.81 -3.68
C ALA A 48 -12.61 2.26 -2.39
N PHE A 49 -13.34 2.37 -1.27
CA PHE A 49 -12.94 1.80 0.02
C PHE A 49 -12.81 0.28 -0.07
N GLY A 50 -13.84 -0.40 -0.58
CA GLY A 50 -13.86 -1.86 -0.72
C GLY A 50 -12.74 -2.37 -1.62
N LEU A 51 -12.49 -1.70 -2.75
CA LEU A 51 -11.38 -2.04 -3.64
C LEU A 51 -10.02 -1.83 -2.95
N SER A 52 -9.83 -0.74 -2.21
CA SER A 52 -8.59 -0.46 -1.47
C SER A 52 -8.36 -1.49 -0.36
N TYR A 53 -9.40 -1.87 0.36
CA TYR A 53 -9.35 -2.91 1.39
C TYR A 53 -9.02 -4.28 0.79
N ALA A 54 -9.63 -4.64 -0.34
CA ALA A 54 -9.31 -5.85 -1.07
C ALA A 54 -7.85 -5.89 -1.54
N CYS A 55 -7.26 -4.75 -1.93
CA CYS A 55 -5.84 -4.66 -2.26
C CYS A 55 -4.94 -4.99 -1.06
N ILE A 56 -5.27 -4.53 0.16
CA ILE A 56 -4.52 -4.86 1.39
C ILE A 56 -4.65 -6.34 1.74
N MET A 57 -5.86 -6.89 1.65
CA MET A 57 -6.09 -8.32 1.87
C MET A 57 -5.32 -9.17 0.88
N LEU A 58 -5.32 -8.80 -0.40
CA LEU A 58 -4.55 -9.47 -1.44
C LEU A 58 -3.04 -9.38 -1.16
N ASN A 59 -2.54 -8.21 -0.75
CA ASN A 59 -1.13 -8.05 -0.40
C ASN A 59 -0.71 -9.03 0.70
N THR A 60 -1.52 -9.12 1.76
CA THR A 60 -1.28 -10.05 2.87
C THR A 60 -1.32 -11.50 2.39
N ASP A 61 -2.29 -11.87 1.56
CA ASP A 61 -2.43 -13.23 1.03
C ASP A 61 -1.26 -13.65 0.12
N GLN A 62 -0.78 -12.75 -0.75
CA GLN A 62 0.29 -13.06 -1.70
C GLN A 62 1.68 -13.11 -1.02
N HIS A 63 1.94 -12.23 -0.05
CA HIS A 63 3.31 -12.00 0.47
C HIS A 63 3.55 -12.48 1.91
N ASN A 64 2.52 -12.81 2.69
CA ASN A 64 2.73 -13.27 4.06
C ASN A 64 3.40 -14.66 4.11
N THR A 65 4.64 -14.70 4.58
CA THR A 65 5.45 -15.92 4.72
C THR A 65 5.22 -16.67 6.04
N ASN A 66 4.54 -16.06 7.01
CA ASN A 66 4.37 -16.61 8.37
C ASN A 66 3.18 -17.57 8.49
N VAL A 67 2.27 -17.56 7.53
CA VAL A 67 1.15 -18.50 7.49
C VAL A 67 1.67 -19.80 6.91
N ARG A 68 1.69 -20.87 7.72
CA ARG A 68 1.72 -22.25 7.20
C ARG A 68 0.59 -22.34 6.17
N ARG A 69 0.93 -22.24 4.88
CA ARG A 69 -0.04 -22.17 3.76
C ARG A 69 -0.82 -23.48 3.69
N GLN A 70 -1.88 -23.58 4.48
CA GLN A 70 -2.85 -24.68 4.41
C GLN A 70 -3.79 -24.52 3.21
N SER A 71 -3.88 -23.30 2.66
CA SER A 71 -4.64 -22.96 1.45
C SER A 71 -3.71 -22.39 0.37
N SER A 72 -4.06 -22.64 -0.90
CA SER A 72 -3.49 -21.93 -2.05
C SER A 72 -3.77 -20.42 -1.91
N PRO A 73 -2.81 -19.54 -2.28
CA PRO A 73 -3.05 -18.10 -2.40
C PRO A 73 -4.20 -17.81 -3.35
N MET A 74 -4.86 -16.67 -3.14
CA MET A 74 -5.97 -16.15 -3.95
C MET A 74 -5.55 -16.05 -5.42
N THR A 75 -6.36 -16.60 -6.32
CA THR A 75 -6.19 -16.45 -7.78
C THR A 75 -6.77 -15.13 -8.28
N VAL A 76 -6.47 -14.74 -9.52
CA VAL A 76 -7.05 -13.52 -10.10
C VAL A 76 -8.56 -13.67 -10.26
N GLU A 77 -9.03 -14.88 -10.56
CA GLU A 77 -10.45 -15.22 -10.66
C GLU A 77 -11.14 -15.09 -9.30
N ASP A 78 -10.49 -15.54 -8.22
CA ASP A 78 -10.99 -15.35 -6.85
C ASP A 78 -11.07 -13.87 -6.48
N PHE A 79 -10.04 -13.08 -6.83
CA PHE A 79 -10.02 -11.64 -6.57
C PHE A 79 -11.16 -10.91 -7.30
N LYS A 80 -11.39 -11.22 -8.58
CA LYS A 80 -12.52 -10.68 -9.36
C LYS A 80 -13.87 -11.09 -8.79
N ARG A 81 -14.02 -12.36 -8.40
CA ARG A 81 -15.25 -12.87 -7.80
C ARG A 81 -15.57 -12.18 -6.48
N ASN A 82 -14.56 -11.96 -5.64
CA ASN A 82 -14.72 -11.28 -4.35
C ASN A 82 -15.16 -9.82 -4.50
N LEU A 83 -14.79 -9.17 -5.60
CA LEU A 83 -15.14 -7.79 -5.92
C LEU A 83 -16.40 -7.65 -6.79
N SER A 84 -17.08 -8.75 -7.11
CA SER A 84 -18.30 -8.70 -7.93
C SER A 84 -19.38 -7.91 -7.22
N LYS A 85 -20.07 -7.04 -7.98
CA LYS A 85 -21.18 -6.18 -7.52
C LYS A 85 -20.81 -5.16 -6.44
N MET A 86 -19.52 -4.97 -6.14
CA MET A 86 -19.06 -4.01 -5.15
C MET A 86 -18.91 -2.58 -5.71
N ASN A 87 -19.12 -2.36 -7.01
CA ASN A 87 -19.16 -1.03 -7.61
C ASN A 87 -20.62 -0.55 -7.73
N ASN A 88 -21.29 -0.32 -6.61
CA ASN A 88 -22.72 0.07 -6.56
C ASN A 88 -23.66 -0.92 -7.29
N ASN A 89 -23.55 -2.21 -6.98
CA ASN A 89 -24.22 -3.33 -7.65
C ASN A 89 -23.73 -3.67 -9.06
N GLU A 90 -22.74 -2.94 -9.58
CA GLU A 90 -22.04 -3.27 -10.82
C GLU A 90 -20.66 -3.90 -10.53
N ASN A 91 -20.06 -4.47 -11.57
CA ASN A 91 -18.69 -4.99 -11.50
C ASN A 91 -17.69 -3.88 -11.83
N PHE A 92 -16.47 -4.00 -11.30
CA PHE A 92 -15.34 -3.19 -11.76
C PHE A 92 -14.87 -3.66 -13.15
N ASP A 93 -14.07 -2.83 -13.81
CA ASP A 93 -13.43 -3.22 -15.06
C ASP A 93 -12.49 -4.42 -14.85
N ASP A 94 -12.70 -5.46 -15.67
CA ASP A 94 -12.00 -6.74 -15.57
C ASP A 94 -10.51 -6.62 -15.88
N GLY A 95 -10.15 -5.71 -16.80
CA GLY A 95 -8.76 -5.40 -17.17
C GLY A 95 -8.04 -4.75 -16.00
N MET A 96 -8.64 -3.71 -15.41
CA MET A 96 -8.15 -3.01 -14.23
C MET A 96 -7.94 -3.97 -13.05
N LEU A 97 -8.89 -4.86 -12.75
CA LEU A 97 -8.73 -5.83 -11.66
C LEU A 97 -7.56 -6.80 -11.90
N THR A 98 -7.37 -7.23 -13.16
CA THR A 98 -6.28 -8.12 -13.56
C THR A 98 -4.93 -7.42 -13.41
N GLU A 99 -4.85 -6.16 -13.82
CA GLU A 99 -3.66 -5.34 -13.68
C GLU A 99 -3.28 -5.09 -12.23
N ILE A 100 -4.25 -4.73 -11.37
CA ILE A 100 -4.07 -4.56 -9.93
C ILE A 100 -3.55 -5.86 -9.30
N TYR A 101 -4.18 -6.99 -9.62
CA TYR A 101 -3.78 -8.29 -9.08
C TYR A 101 -2.32 -8.62 -9.44
N ASN A 102 -1.96 -8.49 -10.71
CA ASN A 102 -0.61 -8.79 -11.18
C ASN A 102 0.43 -7.84 -10.57
N ALA A 103 0.11 -6.55 -10.46
CA ALA A 103 0.97 -5.56 -9.82
C ALA A 103 1.24 -5.93 -8.35
N ILE A 104 0.19 -6.17 -7.56
CA ILE A 104 0.32 -6.54 -6.14
C ILE A 104 1.05 -7.87 -5.99
N LYS A 105 0.76 -8.88 -6.82
CA LYS A 105 1.44 -10.18 -6.76
C LYS A 105 2.93 -10.08 -7.10
N SER A 106 3.29 -9.22 -8.06
CA SER A 106 4.67 -9.05 -8.51
C SER A 106 5.52 -8.19 -7.57
N ASP A 107 4.90 -7.17 -6.97
CA ASP A 107 5.57 -6.20 -6.10
C ASP A 107 4.73 -6.03 -4.84
N GLU A 108 5.31 -6.36 -3.69
CA GLU A 108 4.64 -6.25 -2.39
C GLU A 108 4.40 -4.79 -2.00
N ILE A 109 3.20 -4.45 -1.53
CA ILE A 109 2.94 -3.15 -0.89
C ILE A 109 3.69 -3.13 0.45
N LEU A 110 4.94 -2.67 0.41
CA LEU A 110 5.83 -2.63 1.56
C LEU A 110 5.35 -1.60 2.58
N LEU A 111 5.06 -2.09 3.78
CA LEU A 111 4.96 -1.29 4.99
C LEU A 111 6.36 -1.22 5.63
N PRO A 112 7.05 -0.07 5.58
CA PRO A 112 8.42 0.09 6.10
C PRO A 112 8.57 -0.27 7.58
N ALA A 113 7.44 -0.17 8.27
CA ALA A 113 7.23 -0.43 9.67
C ALA A 113 7.39 -1.91 10.04
N GLU A 114 6.93 -2.78 9.15
CA GLU A 114 6.69 -4.20 9.43
C GLU A 114 7.90 -5.06 9.06
N HIS A 115 8.85 -4.48 8.33
CA HIS A 115 10.03 -5.17 7.84
C HIS A 115 11.28 -4.77 8.63
N THR A 116 12.14 -5.75 8.91
CA THR A 116 13.49 -5.55 9.47
C THR A 116 14.55 -5.96 8.45
N GLY A 117 15.80 -5.53 8.65
CA GLY A 117 16.92 -5.87 7.77
C GLY A 117 16.90 -5.15 6.41
N ARG A 118 17.38 -5.85 5.37
CA ARG A 118 17.68 -5.28 4.03
C ARG A 118 16.49 -4.61 3.34
N VAL A 119 15.27 -5.07 3.59
CA VAL A 119 14.04 -4.49 3.00
C VAL A 119 13.79 -3.10 3.56
N ARG A 120 13.91 -2.93 4.88
CA ARG A 120 13.81 -1.63 5.54
C ARG A 120 14.93 -0.69 5.11
N GLU A 121 16.17 -1.19 5.03
CA GLU A 121 17.32 -0.39 4.56
C GLU A 121 17.13 0.12 3.13
N SER A 122 16.65 -0.76 2.24
CA SER A 122 16.37 -0.40 0.84
C SER A 122 15.26 0.65 0.74
N TYR A 123 14.23 0.55 1.57
CA TYR A 123 13.19 1.56 1.67
C TYR A 123 13.73 2.90 2.21
N LEU A 124 14.50 2.88 3.31
CA LEU A 124 15.10 4.09 3.89
C LEU A 124 16.02 4.79 2.89
N TRP A 125 16.77 4.02 2.10
CA TRP A 125 17.58 4.54 1.01
C TRP A 125 16.75 5.23 -0.07
N LYS A 126 15.66 4.59 -0.53
CA LYS A 126 14.72 5.21 -1.49
C LYS A 126 14.08 6.48 -0.92
N LEU A 127 13.72 6.49 0.37
CA LEU A 127 13.16 7.65 1.05
C LEU A 127 14.18 8.80 1.15
N MET A 128 15.44 8.49 1.49
CA MET A 128 16.53 9.47 1.50
C MET A 128 16.71 10.11 0.11
N LEU A 129 16.73 9.29 -0.95
CA LEU A 129 16.81 9.80 -2.33
C LEU A 129 15.59 10.67 -2.71
N LYS A 130 14.38 10.31 -2.25
CA LYS A 130 13.17 11.12 -2.49
C LYS A 130 13.26 12.48 -1.78
N ARG A 131 13.79 12.51 -0.56
CA ARG A 131 13.99 13.74 0.22
C ARG A 131 15.07 14.64 -0.39
N THR A 132 16.18 14.08 -0.89
CA THR A 132 17.26 14.88 -1.50
C THR A 132 16.83 15.59 -2.79
N VAL A 133 15.83 15.07 -3.50
CA VAL A 133 15.25 15.73 -4.69
C VAL A 133 14.34 16.90 -4.33
N THR A 134 13.85 16.98 -3.08
CA THR A 134 12.99 18.08 -2.63
C THR A 134 13.87 19.26 -2.19
N THR A 135 13.95 20.29 -3.02
CA THR A 135 14.74 21.50 -2.79
C THR A 135 14.34 22.19 -1.47
N GLY A 136 15.14 22.06 -0.41
CA GLY A 136 14.90 22.83 0.82
C GLY A 136 15.60 22.36 2.09
N GLU A 137 16.06 21.12 2.19
CA GLU A 137 16.66 20.63 3.44
C GLU A 137 18.17 20.97 3.52
N LYS A 138 18.53 21.79 4.50
CA LYS A 138 19.94 22.04 4.86
C LYS A 138 20.50 20.77 5.50
N PHE A 139 21.38 20.08 4.79
CA PHE A 139 22.15 18.98 5.38
C PHE A 139 23.14 19.55 6.39
N LEU A 140 22.93 19.23 7.67
CA LEU A 140 23.93 19.47 8.70
C LEU A 140 25.02 18.42 8.55
N HIS A 141 26.19 18.84 8.09
CA HIS A 141 27.38 17.99 8.11
C HIS A 141 27.78 17.75 9.58
N VAL A 142 27.46 16.57 10.10
CA VAL A 142 27.91 16.15 11.42
C VAL A 142 29.29 15.52 11.27
N PRO A 143 30.33 16.00 11.99
CA PRO A 143 31.66 15.42 11.94
C PRO A 143 31.65 13.92 12.27
N THR A 144 32.44 13.15 11.53
CA THR A 144 32.63 11.72 11.77
C THR A 144 33.17 11.50 13.18
N GLY A 145 32.34 10.95 14.07
CA GLY A 145 32.71 10.70 15.48
C GLY A 145 31.73 11.24 16.53
N ALA A 146 30.68 11.99 16.15
CA ALA A 146 29.72 12.55 17.12
C ALA A 146 28.94 11.51 17.96
N TYR A 147 28.89 10.25 17.53
CA TYR A 147 28.25 9.14 18.26
C TYR A 147 29.25 8.22 18.98
N ASN A 148 30.56 8.52 18.94
CA ASN A 148 31.58 7.76 19.66
C ASN A 148 31.80 8.29 21.09
N HIS A 149 30.72 8.57 21.81
CA HIS A 149 30.77 8.69 23.26
C HIS A 149 29.96 7.54 23.83
N ASP A 150 30.67 6.45 24.13
CA ASP A 150 30.55 5.62 25.35
C ASP A 150 31.39 4.34 25.15
N ILE A 151 32.66 4.42 25.58
CA ILE A 151 33.43 3.29 26.15
C ILE A 151 33.76 3.69 27.58
#